data_AF-A0A979FHS2-F1
#
_entry.id   AF-A0A979FHS2-F1
#
_cell.length_a   1.000
_cell.length_b   1.000
_cell.length_c   1.000
_cell.angle_alpha   90.00
_cell.angle_beta   90.00
_cell.angle_gamma   90.00
#
_symmetry.space_group_name_H-M   'P 1'
#
loop_
_entity.id
_entity.type
_entity.pdbx_description
1 polymer ?
#
loop_
_entity_poly.entity_id
_entity_poly.type
_entity_poly.pdbx_seq_one_letter_code
_entity_poly.pdbx_strand_id
1 'polypeptide(L)'
;MVVQLPRTTTEGQRSQGGASRSLGGRDDSRSSSNSRRRWIPPSSLRRDALTQDNQNEVIFRKIRGLLNKLTPETFDKLSNELLNVGLNARAVLEELILLIFQKALDEPKYCSMYAQLCKRLSSDLLAV
;
A
#
# COMPACT_ATOMS: atom_id res chain seq x y z
N MET A 1 57.12 -12.47 14.06
CA MET A 1 56.23 -11.33 13.78
C MET A 1 55.63 -10.84 15.10
N VAL A 2 56.25 -9.80 15.68
CA VAL A 2 55.63 -8.57 16.25
C VAL A 2 54.08 -8.48 16.11
N VAL A 3 53.20 -8.09 17.05
CA VAL A 3 53.27 -7.43 18.39
C VAL A 3 51.92 -7.62 19.14
N GLN A 4 51.98 -7.81 20.47
CA GLN A 4 51.15 -7.31 21.61
C GLN A 4 49.74 -6.66 21.37
N LEU A 5 48.72 -7.22 22.07
CA LEU A 5 47.64 -6.67 22.99
C LEU A 5 47.11 -5.19 22.88
N PRO A 6 46.09 -4.74 23.67
CA PRO A 6 44.90 -5.36 24.29
C PRO A 6 43.57 -4.54 24.15
N ARG A 7 42.52 -5.14 24.72
CA ARG A 7 41.20 -4.66 25.19
C ARG A 7 41.07 -3.17 25.56
N THR A 8 39.88 -2.59 25.44
CA THR A 8 39.03 -2.14 26.58
C THR A 8 37.71 -1.49 26.11
N THR A 9 36.72 -1.64 26.99
CA THR A 9 35.37 -1.08 27.01
C THR A 9 35.37 0.41 27.38
N THR A 10 34.41 1.21 26.89
CA THR A 10 33.93 2.47 27.53
C THR A 10 32.62 2.90 26.85
N GLU A 11 31.48 2.68 27.51
CA GLU A 11 30.61 3.68 28.18
C GLU A 11 29.96 4.74 27.27
N GLY A 12 28.64 4.88 27.45
CA GLY A 12 27.82 5.86 26.76
C GLY A 12 27.79 7.22 27.46
N GLN A 13 27.46 8.26 26.70
CA GLN A 13 27.08 9.55 27.25
C GLN A 13 26.02 10.23 26.39
N ARG A 14 24.90 10.55 27.04
CA ARG A 14 23.74 11.29 26.56
C ARG A 14 24.05 12.79 26.71
N SER A 15 23.82 13.61 25.69
CA SER A 15 23.77 15.07 25.86
C SER A 15 22.82 15.77 24.90
N GLN A 16 22.14 16.77 25.44
CA GLN A 16 21.07 17.58 24.86
C GLN A 16 21.61 18.79 24.10
N GLY A 17 20.81 19.27 23.14
CA GLY A 17 20.55 20.71 22.95
C GLY A 17 21.48 21.49 22.01
N GLY A 18 20.87 22.46 21.30
CA GLY A 18 21.58 23.63 20.80
C GLY A 18 21.44 23.89 19.30
N ALA A 19 20.51 24.78 18.94
CA ALA A 19 20.41 25.37 17.61
C ALA A 19 21.70 26.09 17.22
N SER A 20 22.14 25.92 15.97
CA SER A 20 23.10 26.83 15.35
C SER A 20 22.62 27.20 13.95
N ARG A 21 22.39 28.49 13.78
CA ARG A 21 21.95 29.16 12.56
C ARG A 21 23.24 29.54 11.85
N SER A 22 23.53 28.96 10.69
CA SER A 22 24.57 29.49 9.82
C SER A 22 24.12 29.39 8.37
N LEU A 23 23.90 30.57 7.83
CA LEU A 23 23.64 30.88 6.43
C LEU A 23 24.73 30.25 5.55
N GLY A 24 24.30 29.46 4.58
CA GLY A 24 25.18 28.86 3.58
C GLY A 24 24.41 28.75 2.28
N GLY A 25 24.29 29.87 1.57
CA GLY A 25 23.86 29.88 0.19
C GLY A 25 24.80 29.01 -0.64
N ARG A 26 24.25 27.94 -1.19
CA ARG A 26 24.87 27.19 -2.27
C ARG A 26 23.83 27.02 -3.36
N ASP A 27 24.22 27.54 -4.51
CA ASP A 27 23.57 27.37 -5.80
C ASP A 27 23.25 25.88 -6.01
N ASP A 28 21.97 25.51 -5.95
CA ASP A 28 21.48 24.22 -6.40
C ASP A 28 20.60 24.47 -7.64
N SER A 29 21.23 25.00 -8.69
CA SER A 29 20.74 24.84 -10.06
C SER A 29 20.97 23.39 -10.54
N ARG A 30 20.53 22.42 -9.74
CA ARG A 30 20.52 20.99 -10.08
C ARG A 30 19.14 20.63 -10.62
N SER A 31 19.02 20.80 -11.93
CA SER A 31 18.20 19.97 -12.83
C SER A 31 16.83 19.54 -12.29
N SER A 32 15.89 20.49 -12.22
CA SER A 32 14.47 20.19 -11.99
C SER A 32 13.82 19.70 -13.29
N SER A 33 14.11 18.46 -13.66
CA SER A 33 13.43 17.80 -14.79
C SER A 33 12.82 16.44 -14.43
N ASN A 34 12.89 16.01 -13.17
CA ASN A 34 12.40 14.70 -12.73
C ASN A 34 11.20 14.75 -11.76
N SER A 35 10.55 15.91 -11.62
CA SER A 35 9.36 16.10 -10.78
C SER A 35 8.07 15.48 -11.36
N ARG A 36 8.10 14.92 -12.57
CA ARG A 36 6.89 14.51 -13.31
C ARG A 36 6.20 13.24 -12.81
N ARG A 37 6.75 12.49 -11.84
CA ARG A 37 6.12 11.29 -11.25
C ARG A 37 6.49 11.05 -9.78
N ARG A 38 6.50 12.10 -8.94
CA ARG A 38 6.63 11.90 -7.49
C ARG A 38 5.32 11.26 -6.98
N TRP A 39 5.38 10.05 -6.42
CA TRP A 39 4.21 9.49 -5.75
C TRP A 39 3.81 10.39 -4.57
N ILE A 40 2.60 10.94 -4.63
CA ILE A 40 2.05 11.77 -3.56
C ILE A 40 1.17 10.85 -2.71
N PRO A 41 1.45 10.71 -1.40
CA PRO A 41 0.59 9.95 -0.53
C PRO A 41 -0.82 10.55 -0.53
N PRO A 42 -1.89 9.74 -0.65
CA PRO A 42 -3.25 10.25 -0.58
C PRO A 42 -3.59 10.96 0.74
N SER A 43 -2.82 10.72 1.80
CA SER A 43 -2.91 11.45 3.07
C SER A 43 -2.43 12.90 2.98
N SER A 44 -1.61 13.23 1.97
CA SER A 44 -1.07 14.57 1.72
C SER A 44 -2.00 15.43 0.87
N LEU A 45 -3.03 14.86 0.25
CA LEU A 45 -4.07 15.59 -0.47
C LEU A 45 -5.18 15.99 0.52
N ARG A 46 -5.51 17.29 0.57
CA ARG A 46 -6.61 17.78 1.40
C ARG A 46 -7.93 17.22 0.88
N ARG A 47 -8.69 16.61 1.80
CA ARG A 47 -9.89 15.83 1.51
C ARG A 47 -11.10 16.78 1.38
N ASP A 48 -11.03 17.73 0.45
CA ASP A 48 -12.10 18.70 0.22
C ASP A 48 -13.09 18.16 -0.83
N ALA A 49 -14.36 18.11 -0.44
CA ALA A 49 -15.57 17.66 -1.16
C ALA A 49 -15.76 16.14 -1.38
N LEU A 50 -16.76 15.55 -0.72
CA LEU A 50 -17.24 14.18 -0.95
C LEU A 50 -18.16 14.15 -2.19
N THR A 51 -17.60 14.11 -3.39
CA THR A 51 -18.35 13.72 -4.60
C THR A 51 -18.51 12.20 -4.63
N GLN A 52 -19.52 11.69 -5.34
CA GLN A 52 -19.74 10.24 -5.46
C GLN A 52 -18.54 9.51 -6.11
N ASP A 53 -17.82 10.20 -7.01
CA ASP A 53 -16.53 9.73 -7.55
C ASP A 53 -15.49 9.47 -6.44
N ASN A 54 -15.39 10.35 -5.44
CA ASN A 54 -14.46 10.17 -4.32
C ASN A 54 -14.82 8.94 -3.45
N GLN A 55 -16.10 8.56 -3.37
CA GLN A 55 -16.51 7.36 -2.63
C GLN A 55 -16.07 6.08 -3.36
N ASN A 56 -16.27 6.04 -4.68
CA ASN A 56 -15.84 4.91 -5.50
C ASN A 56 -14.31 4.76 -5.48
N GLU A 57 -13.56 5.86 -5.56
CA GLU A 57 -12.09 5.82 -5.45
C GLU A 57 -11.61 5.25 -4.11
N VAL A 58 -12.29 5.57 -3.00
CA VAL A 58 -11.98 5.00 -1.69
C VAL A 58 -12.25 3.49 -1.67
N ILE A 59 -13.35 3.05 -2.28
CA ILE A 59 -13.69 1.63 -2.42
C ILE A 59 -12.62 0.91 -3.25
N PHE A 60 -12.23 1.46 -4.41
CA PHE A 60 -11.20 0.88 -5.26
C PHE A 60 -9.84 0.76 -4.57
N ARG A 61 -9.45 1.78 -3.79
CA ARG A 61 -8.23 1.71 -2.99
C ARG A 61 -8.28 0.61 -1.94
N LYS A 62 -9.43 0.42 -1.29
CA LYS A 62 -9.62 -0.69 -0.33
C LYS A 62 -9.50 -2.03 -1.05
N ILE A 63 -10.22 -2.23 -2.16
CA ILE A 63 -10.18 -3.47 -2.95
C ILE A 63 -8.74 -3.81 -3.36
N ARG A 64 -8.01 -2.85 -3.93
CA ARG A 64 -6.60 -3.03 -4.30
C ARG A 64 -5.73 -3.38 -3.09
N GLY A 65 -5.97 -2.74 -1.96
CA GLY A 65 -5.27 -3.02 -0.70
C GLY A 65 -5.51 -4.44 -0.19
N LEU A 66 -6.76 -4.92 -0.23
CA LEU A 66 -7.14 -6.27 0.19
C LEU A 66 -6.53 -7.33 -0.73
N LEU A 67 -6.66 -7.15 -2.06
CA LEU A 67 -6.11 -8.10 -3.03
C LEU A 67 -4.58 -8.16 -3.00
N ASN A 68 -3.89 -7.07 -2.65
CA ASN A 68 -2.43 -7.08 -2.50
C ASN A 68 -1.96 -7.84 -1.25
N LYS A 69 -2.84 -7.99 -0.25
CA LYS A 69 -2.57 -8.73 1.00
C LYS A 69 -3.13 -10.15 0.96
N LEU A 70 -3.78 -10.53 -0.13
CA LEU A 70 -4.47 -11.80 -0.26
C LEU A 70 -3.45 -12.93 -0.37
N THR A 71 -3.39 -13.75 0.68
CA THR A 71 -2.63 -14.98 0.72
C THR A 71 -3.53 -16.11 1.21
N PRO A 72 -3.15 -17.39 1.01
CA PRO A 72 -3.95 -18.51 1.50
C PRO A 72 -4.22 -18.45 3.01
N GLU A 73 -3.29 -17.91 3.80
CA GLU A 73 -3.42 -17.77 5.26
C GLU A 73 -4.43 -16.68 5.67
N THR A 74 -4.55 -15.61 4.87
CA THR A 74 -5.42 -14.46 5.16
C THR A 74 -6.74 -14.50 4.39
N PHE A 75 -6.94 -15.54 3.59
CA PHE A 75 -8.05 -15.65 2.63
C PHE A 75 -9.43 -15.44 3.25
N ASP A 76 -9.78 -16.18 4.31
CA ASP A 76 -11.11 -16.08 4.91
C ASP A 76 -11.38 -14.69 5.49
N LYS A 77 -10.38 -14.07 6.11
CA LYS A 77 -10.53 -12.72 6.68
C LYS A 77 -10.71 -11.67 5.59
N LEU A 78 -9.84 -11.68 4.58
CA LEU A 78 -9.84 -10.65 3.54
C LEU A 78 -10.99 -10.82 2.54
N SER A 79 -11.42 -12.06 2.27
CA SER A 79 -12.61 -12.31 1.43
C SER A 79 -13.88 -11.79 2.09
N ASN A 80 -14.05 -12.01 3.41
CA ASN A 80 -15.16 -11.42 4.17
C ASN A 80 -15.08 -9.89 4.20
N GLU A 81 -13.89 -9.31 4.38
CA GLU A 81 -13.71 -7.85 4.32
C GLU A 81 -14.08 -7.30 2.93
N LEU A 82 -13.72 -8.01 1.86
CA LEU A 82 -14.04 -7.63 0.48
C LEU A 82 -15.54 -7.59 0.23
N LEU A 83 -16.29 -8.55 0.76
CA LEU A 83 -17.75 -8.60 0.68
C LEU A 83 -18.40 -7.43 1.43
N ASN A 84 -17.84 -7.06 2.59
CA ASN A 84 -18.32 -5.96 3.42
C ASN A 84 -17.99 -4.55 2.88
N VAL A 85 -17.08 -4.43 1.90
CA VAL A 85 -16.72 -3.12 1.29
C VAL A 85 -17.88 -2.51 0.49
N GLY A 86 -18.90 -3.32 0.14
CA GLY A 86 -20.11 -2.84 -0.56
C GLY A 86 -19.93 -2.86 -2.07
N LEU A 87 -19.99 -4.06 -2.67
CA LEU A 87 -19.87 -4.30 -4.11
C LEU A 87 -21.17 -3.97 -4.87
N ASN A 88 -21.85 -2.88 -4.48
CA ASN A 88 -23.21 -2.56 -4.90
C ASN A 88 -23.26 -1.92 -6.30
N ALA A 89 -22.15 -1.31 -6.71
CA ALA A 89 -22.01 -0.68 -8.01
C ALA A 89 -21.44 -1.67 -9.03
N ARG A 90 -22.14 -1.82 -10.16
CA ARG A 90 -21.70 -2.69 -11.27
C ARG A 90 -20.26 -2.40 -11.72
N ALA A 91 -19.90 -1.11 -11.84
CA ALA A 91 -18.55 -0.70 -12.22
C ALA A 91 -17.48 -1.20 -11.23
N VAL A 92 -17.80 -1.25 -9.94
CA VAL A 92 -16.88 -1.73 -8.91
C VAL A 92 -16.64 -3.23 -9.03
N LEU A 93 -17.69 -3.99 -9.30
CA LEU A 93 -17.60 -5.44 -9.49
C LEU A 93 -16.81 -5.81 -10.74
N GLU A 94 -17.04 -5.11 -11.86
CA GLU A 94 -16.31 -5.33 -13.12
C GLU A 94 -14.79 -5.08 -12.92
N GLU A 95 -14.41 -3.98 -12.26
CA GLU A 95 -12.99 -3.71 -11.95
C GLU A 95 -12.40 -4.75 -11.00
N LEU A 96 -13.16 -5.21 -9.99
CA LEU A 96 -12.72 -6.24 -9.07
C LEU A 96 -12.42 -7.55 -9.79
N ILE A 97 -13.32 -8.01 -10.66
CA ILE A 97 -13.15 -9.26 -11.43
C ILE A 97 -11.91 -9.15 -12.32
N LEU A 98 -11.75 -8.03 -13.03
CA LEU A 98 -10.57 -7.79 -13.87
C LEU A 98 -9.28 -7.86 -13.04
N LEU A 99 -9.27 -7.23 -11.87
CA LEU A 99 -8.09 -7.20 -11.01
C LEU A 99 -7.73 -8.58 -10.44
N ILE A 100 -8.73 -9.38 -10.06
CA ILE A 100 -8.52 -10.78 -9.65
C ILE A 100 -7.90 -11.57 -10.81
N PHE A 101 -8.43 -11.41 -12.02
CA PHE A 101 -7.94 -12.13 -13.19
C PHE A 101 -6.48 -11.77 -13.50
N GLN A 102 -6.13 -10.48 -13.47
CA GLN A 102 -4.74 -10.04 -13.66
C GLN A 102 -3.80 -10.66 -12.62
N LYS A 103 -4.18 -10.64 -11.33
CA LYS A 103 -3.38 -11.27 -10.28
C LYS A 103 -3.25 -12.78 -10.44
N ALA A 104 -4.28 -13.46 -10.93
CA ALA A 104 -4.22 -14.89 -11.20
C ALA A 104 -3.24 -15.23 -12.34
N LEU A 105 -3.07 -14.34 -13.31
CA LEU A 105 -2.06 -14.47 -14.37
C LEU A 105 -0.64 -14.19 -13.85
N ASP A 106 -0.48 -13.16 -13.01
CA ASP A 106 0.82 -12.81 -12.40
C ASP A 106 1.29 -13.88 -11.40
N GLU A 107 0.36 -14.48 -10.67
CA GLU A 107 0.61 -15.40 -9.57
C GLU A 107 -0.11 -16.75 -9.78
N PRO A 108 0.25 -17.54 -10.81
CA PRO A 108 -0.49 -18.74 -11.20
C PRO A 108 -0.52 -19.82 -10.10
N LYS A 109 0.46 -19.83 -9.19
CA LYS A 109 0.47 -20.69 -7.99
C LYS A 109 -0.74 -20.50 -7.07
N TYR A 110 -1.38 -19.33 -7.11
CA TYR A 110 -2.54 -18.99 -6.30
C TYR A 110 -3.85 -18.96 -7.11
N CYS A 111 -3.82 -19.43 -8.36
CA CYS A 111 -4.98 -19.43 -9.25
C CYS A 111 -6.20 -20.16 -8.64
N SER A 112 -5.98 -21.29 -7.96
CA SER A 112 -7.05 -22.02 -7.26
C SER A 112 -7.72 -21.20 -6.16
N MET A 113 -6.95 -20.38 -5.43
CA MET A 113 -7.45 -19.46 -4.40
C MET A 113 -8.27 -18.34 -5.03
N TYR A 114 -7.81 -17.75 -6.14
CA TYR A 114 -8.56 -16.74 -6.87
C TYR A 114 -9.90 -17.29 -7.41
N ALA A 115 -9.93 -18.54 -7.88
CA ALA A 115 -11.18 -19.20 -8.28
C ALA A 115 -12.15 -19.40 -7.10
N GLN A 116 -11.64 -19.76 -5.91
CA GLN A 116 -12.46 -19.86 -4.70
C GLN A 116 -13.04 -18.51 -4.28
N LEU A 117 -12.28 -17.42 -4.45
CA LEU A 117 -12.77 -16.06 -4.20
C LEU A 117 -13.95 -15.72 -5.10
N CYS A 118 -13.84 -15.99 -6.41
CA CYS A 118 -14.92 -15.77 -7.36
C CYS A 118 -16.19 -16.55 -6.98
N LYS A 119 -16.05 -17.80 -6.51
CA LYS A 119 -17.18 -18.62 -6.04
C LYS A 119 -17.86 -18.02 -4.81
N ARG A 120 -17.08 -17.49 -3.85
CA ARG A 120 -17.63 -16.80 -2.67
C ARG A 120 -18.39 -15.54 -3.10
N LEU A 121 -17.76 -14.71 -3.94
CA LEU A 121 -18.38 -13.50 -4.50
C LEU A 121 -19.69 -13.81 -5.22
N SER A 122 -19.73 -14.85 -6.06
CA SER A 122 -20.97 -15.22 -6.77
C SER A 122 -22.06 -15.72 -5.83
N SER A 123 -21.71 -16.45 -4.76
CA SER A 123 -22.69 -16.99 -3.83
C SER A 123 -23.37 -15.87 -3.05
N ASP A 124 -22.60 -14.90 -2.57
CA ASP A 124 -23.13 -13.81 -1.74
C ASP A 124 -23.84 -12.73 -2.57
N LEU A 125 -23.39 -12.46 -3.80
CA LEU A 125 -24.08 -11.52 -4.69
C LEU A 125 -25.39 -12.07 -5.27
N LEU A 126 -25.54 -13.39 -5.40
CA LEU A 126 -26.77 -14.04 -5.89
C LEU A 126 -27.75 -14.40 -4.76
N ALA A 127 -27.33 -14.28 -3.49
CA ALA A 127 -28.17 -14.55 -2.33
C ALA A 127 -29.04 -13.34 -1.89
N VAL A 128 -28.94 -12.22 -2.63
CA VAL A 128 -29.74 -10.99 -2.45
C VAL A 128 -30.70 -10.84 -3.62
#